data_AF-A0A356KE46-F1
#
_entry.id   AF-A0A356KE46-F1
#
_cell.length_a   1.000
_cell.length_b   1.000
_cell.length_c   1.000
_cell.angle_alpha   90.00
_cell.angle_beta   90.00
_cell.angle_gamma   90.00
#
_symmetry.space_group_name_H-M   'P 1'
#
loop_
_entity.id
_entity.type
_entity.pdbx_description
1 polymer ?
#
loop_
_entity_poly.entity_id
_entity_poly.type
_entity_poly.pdbx_seq_one_letter_code
_entity_poly.pdbx_strand_id
1 'polypeptide(L)'
;MEELRDRDRLEALLRREEVWAGYALGDLDDAQFARTRWFYEAEALALRYEFGGHVTVLTFGAAAAIGAVLAQLPLPERFHLHLPHYHRAALRPLVEGALGAYLRLAVAPTELALPEAPAGIQARLLEASDVPAAEALYAAHYPGNWFDAQRVAEGCYLGLWQGEELVAAGGTHVVSSQYRI
;
A
#
# COMPACT_ATOMS: atom_id res chain seq x y z
N MET A 1 20.86 3.78 -15.10
CA MET A 1 19.92 4.01 -13.98
C MET A 1 20.24 5.31 -13.25
N GLU A 2 19.21 6.12 -12.94
CA GLU A 2 19.30 7.31 -12.09
C GLU A 2 18.44 7.16 -10.83
N GLU A 3 18.83 7.79 -9.71
CA GLU A 3 17.92 7.95 -8.57
C GLU A 3 17.06 9.20 -8.78
N LEU A 4 15.75 9.02 -8.90
CA LEU A 4 14.82 10.09 -9.20
C LEU A 4 14.21 10.67 -7.91
N ARG A 5 14.35 11.98 -7.71
CA ARG A 5 13.78 12.69 -6.54
C ARG A 5 12.81 13.82 -6.90
N ASP A 6 12.61 14.06 -8.19
CA ASP A 6 11.61 15.00 -8.71
C ASP A 6 10.22 14.40 -8.54
N ARG A 7 9.42 14.96 -7.62
CA ARG A 7 8.08 14.46 -7.28
C ARG A 7 7.09 14.62 -8.42
N ASP A 8 7.17 15.71 -9.18
CA ASP A 8 6.24 15.96 -10.29
C ASP A 8 6.49 14.92 -11.39
N ARG A 9 7.77 14.60 -11.65
CA ARG A 9 8.14 13.54 -12.59
C ARG A 9 7.72 12.15 -12.07
N LEU A 10 7.86 11.87 -10.78
CA LEU A 10 7.40 10.61 -10.18
C LEU A 10 5.88 10.46 -10.27
N GLU A 11 5.12 11.49 -9.91
CA GLU A 11 3.66 11.49 -10.03
C GLU A 11 3.25 11.23 -11.49
N ALA A 12 3.84 11.94 -12.45
CA ALA A 12 3.51 11.78 -13.86
C ALA A 12 3.77 10.37 -14.40
N LEU A 13 4.76 9.65 -13.86
CA LEU A 13 5.02 8.24 -14.19
C LEU A 13 3.98 7.33 -13.54
N LEU A 14 3.69 7.53 -12.25
CA LEU A 14 2.79 6.69 -11.46
C LEU A 14 1.33 6.81 -11.92
N ARG A 15 0.86 8.01 -12.30
CA ARG A 15 -0.50 8.26 -12.78
C ARG A 15 -0.87 7.47 -14.05
N ARG A 16 0.11 7.01 -14.82
CA ARG A 16 -0.12 6.16 -16.00
C ARG A 16 -0.72 4.80 -15.65
N GLU A 17 -0.56 4.38 -14.40
CA GLU A 17 -1.06 3.10 -13.88
C GLU A 17 -1.62 3.25 -12.46
N GLU A 18 -2.47 4.27 -12.26
CA GLU A 18 -3.00 4.69 -10.96
C GLU A 18 -3.53 3.55 -10.07
N VAL A 19 -4.24 2.58 -10.64
CA VAL A 19 -4.75 1.41 -9.86
C VAL A 19 -3.60 0.61 -9.23
N TRP A 20 -2.49 0.44 -9.95
CA TRP A 20 -1.29 -0.22 -9.45
C TRP A 20 -0.42 0.73 -8.59
N ALA A 21 -0.43 2.02 -8.91
CA ALA A 21 0.40 3.02 -8.24
C ALA A 21 -0.25 3.68 -7.02
N GLY A 22 -1.50 3.39 -6.66
CA GLY A 22 -2.25 4.11 -5.62
C GLY A 22 -1.46 4.36 -4.32
N TYR A 23 -0.91 3.31 -3.69
CA TYR A 23 -0.09 3.48 -2.48
C TYR A 23 1.20 4.27 -2.73
N ALA A 24 1.85 4.04 -3.87
CA ALA A 24 3.08 4.71 -4.27
C ALA A 24 2.87 6.21 -4.56
N LEU A 25 1.66 6.61 -4.98
CA LEU A 25 1.28 8.03 -5.07
C LEU A 25 1.19 8.67 -3.69
N GLY A 26 0.59 7.97 -2.71
CA GLY A 26 0.58 8.44 -1.31
C GLY A 26 1.98 8.49 -0.68
N ASP A 27 2.91 7.62 -1.12
CA ASP A 27 4.31 7.65 -0.68
C ASP A 27 5.09 8.90 -1.13
N LEU A 28 4.50 9.75 -1.99
CA LEU A 28 5.05 11.05 -2.37
C LEU A 28 4.73 12.16 -1.36
N ASP A 29 3.86 11.91 -0.37
CA ASP A 29 3.61 12.84 0.73
C ASP A 29 4.89 13.08 1.55
N ASP A 30 5.01 14.26 2.17
CA ASP A 30 6.25 14.70 2.82
C ASP A 30 6.77 13.72 3.89
N ALA A 31 5.87 13.15 4.70
CA ALA A 31 6.24 12.25 5.79
C ALA A 31 6.79 10.90 5.27
N GLN A 32 6.31 10.43 4.13
CA GLN A 32 6.65 9.15 3.53
C GLN A 32 7.84 9.28 2.59
N PHE A 33 7.90 10.37 1.81
CA PHE A 33 8.89 10.57 0.75
C PHE A 33 10.33 10.56 1.25
N ALA A 34 10.57 11.01 2.49
CA ALA A 34 11.88 10.95 3.13
C ALA A 34 12.40 9.50 3.32
N ARG A 35 11.50 8.53 3.36
CA ARG A 35 11.78 7.10 3.61
C ARG A 35 11.80 6.26 2.34
N THR A 36 11.40 6.83 1.21
CA THR A 36 11.39 6.16 -0.09
C THR A 36 12.64 6.49 -0.90
N ARG A 37 13.06 5.57 -1.76
CA ARG A 37 14.13 5.74 -2.75
C ARG A 37 13.61 5.25 -4.09
N TRP A 38 13.78 6.04 -5.14
CA TRP A 38 13.19 5.77 -6.45
C TRP A 38 14.27 5.68 -7.51
N PHE A 39 14.23 4.62 -8.32
CA PHE A 39 15.26 4.33 -9.30
C PHE A 39 14.62 4.19 -10.67
N TYR A 40 15.10 4.96 -11.62
CA TYR A 40 14.51 5.09 -12.94
C TYR A 40 15.52 4.79 -14.05
N GLU A 41 15.06 4.09 -15.08
CA GLU A 41 15.80 3.86 -16.32
C GLU A 41 14.84 3.54 -17.46
N ALA A 42 14.93 4.28 -18.57
CA ALA A 42 14.18 4.01 -19.81
C ALA A 42 12.69 3.67 -19.57
N GLU A 43 11.97 4.57 -18.90
CA GLU A 43 10.55 4.43 -18.53
C GLU A 43 10.22 3.31 -17.51
N ALA A 44 11.20 2.59 -16.97
CA ALA A 44 11.02 1.69 -15.83
C ALA A 44 11.33 2.41 -14.52
N LEU A 45 10.51 2.18 -13.49
CA LEU A 45 10.65 2.78 -12.18
C LEU A 45 10.57 1.70 -11.09
N ALA A 46 11.48 1.76 -10.13
CA ALA A 46 11.44 0.95 -8.92
C ALA A 46 11.43 1.84 -7.68
N LEU A 47 10.44 1.64 -6.81
CA LEU A 47 10.40 2.15 -5.46
C LEU A 47 11.07 1.14 -4.53
N ARG A 48 12.01 1.59 -3.71
CA ARG A 48 12.61 0.84 -2.60
C ARG A 48 12.39 1.62 -1.31
N TYR A 49 11.84 0.97 -0.29
CA TYR A 49 11.83 1.49 1.08
C TYR A 49 12.10 0.38 2.09
N GLU A 50 12.44 0.79 3.31
CA GLU A 50 12.68 -0.10 4.43
C GLU A 50 11.77 0.25 5.59
N PHE A 51 11.09 -0.77 6.11
CA PHE A 51 10.14 -0.61 7.19
C PHE A 51 10.11 -1.89 8.03
N GLY A 52 10.13 -1.75 9.36
CA GLY A 52 10.12 -2.90 10.28
C GLY A 52 11.30 -3.87 10.10
N GLY A 53 12.45 -3.42 9.58
CA GLY A 53 13.60 -4.28 9.27
C GLY A 53 13.48 -5.07 7.96
N HIS A 54 12.45 -4.80 7.16
CA HIS A 54 12.21 -5.45 5.87
C HIS A 54 12.34 -4.44 4.73
N VAL A 55 13.05 -4.83 3.67
CA VAL A 55 13.10 -4.07 2.41
C VAL A 55 11.94 -4.49 1.53
N THR A 56 11.20 -3.52 1.02
CA THR A 56 10.12 -3.72 0.05
C THR A 56 10.45 -2.97 -1.24
N VAL A 57 10.22 -3.64 -2.37
CA VAL A 57 10.40 -3.11 -3.72
C VAL A 57 9.08 -3.17 -4.47
N LEU A 58 8.68 -2.05 -5.06
CA LEU A 58 7.54 -1.96 -5.98
C LEU A 58 8.05 -1.54 -7.35
N THR A 59 7.49 -2.09 -8.42
CA THR A 59 7.93 -1.82 -9.80
C THR A 59 6.80 -1.26 -10.65
N PHE A 60 7.15 -0.35 -11.57
CA PHE A 60 6.23 0.42 -12.41
C PHE A 60 6.84 0.63 -13.80
N GLY A 61 6.00 0.92 -14.79
CA GLY A 61 6.41 1.37 -16.12
C GLY A 61 6.89 0.26 -17.06
N ALA A 62 7.98 0.50 -17.77
CA ALA A 62 8.41 -0.35 -18.89
C ALA A 62 9.03 -1.68 -18.46
N ALA A 63 8.37 -2.80 -18.79
CA ALA A 63 8.89 -4.15 -18.55
C ALA A 63 10.26 -4.43 -19.18
N ALA A 64 10.59 -3.78 -20.29
CA ALA A 64 11.84 -4.01 -21.02
C ALA A 64 13.08 -3.56 -20.24
N ALA A 65 12.95 -2.55 -19.37
CA ALA A 65 14.07 -1.99 -18.62
C ALA A 65 14.07 -2.36 -17.12
N ILE A 66 12.94 -2.85 -16.58
CA ILE A 66 12.81 -3.09 -15.12
C ILE A 66 13.78 -4.14 -14.59
N GLY A 67 14.18 -5.12 -15.40
CA GLY A 67 15.19 -6.11 -15.01
C GLY A 67 16.56 -5.47 -14.78
N ALA A 68 16.96 -4.52 -15.63
CA ALA A 68 18.22 -3.78 -15.47
C ALA A 68 18.19 -2.88 -14.23
N VAL A 69 17.05 -2.25 -13.94
CA VAL A 69 16.85 -1.47 -12.70
C VAL A 69 17.01 -2.39 -11.49
N LEU A 70 16.27 -3.51 -11.44
CA LEU A 70 16.30 -4.42 -10.29
C LEU A 70 17.70 -4.99 -10.03
N ALA A 71 18.44 -5.36 -11.08
CA ALA A 71 19.78 -5.92 -10.97
C ALA A 71 20.83 -4.94 -10.38
N GLN A 72 20.59 -3.64 -10.48
CA GLN A 72 21.48 -2.60 -9.95
C GLN A 72 21.05 -2.07 -8.58
N LEU A 73 19.88 -2.48 -8.07
CA LEU A 73 19.38 -2.00 -6.77
C LEU A 73 20.18 -2.58 -5.60
N PRO A 74 20.47 -1.78 -4.56
CA PRO A 74 21.07 -2.29 -3.33
C PRO A 74 19.99 -3.05 -2.52
N LEU A 75 19.90 -4.36 -2.77
CA LEU A 75 18.92 -5.25 -2.13
C LEU A 75 19.61 -6.22 -1.16
N PRO A 76 18.99 -6.50 0.01
CA PRO A 76 19.41 -7.61 0.85
C PRO A 76 19.09 -8.95 0.19
N GLU A 77 19.62 -10.05 0.74
CA GLU A 77 19.32 -11.42 0.29
C GLU A 77 17.81 -11.72 0.29
N ARG A 78 17.05 -11.14 1.24
CA ARG A 78 15.61 -11.33 1.38
C ARG A 78 14.89 -9.98 1.41
N PHE A 79 13.95 -9.81 0.50
CA PHE A 79 13.12 -8.61 0.38
C PHE A 79 11.73 -8.98 -0.14
N HIS A 80 10.77 -8.08 0.01
CA HIS A 80 9.44 -8.20 -0.56
C HIS A 80 9.40 -7.52 -1.93
N LEU A 81 8.82 -8.19 -2.93
CA LEU A 81 8.69 -7.66 -4.29
C LEU A 81 7.22 -7.63 -4.70
N HIS A 82 6.73 -6.43 -5.00
CA HIS A 82 5.43 -6.22 -5.61
C HIS A 82 5.65 -5.82 -7.07
N LEU A 83 5.05 -6.57 -7.98
CA LEU A 83 5.16 -6.31 -9.41
C LEU A 83 3.81 -6.50 -10.11
N PRO A 84 3.51 -5.68 -11.14
CA PRO A 84 2.37 -5.91 -12.00
C PRO A 84 2.64 -7.15 -12.87
N HIS A 85 1.59 -7.84 -13.30
CA HIS A 85 1.72 -9.13 -13.99
C HIS A 85 2.68 -9.07 -15.21
N TYR A 86 2.72 -7.95 -15.92
CA TYR A 86 3.52 -7.76 -17.12
C TYR A 86 5.04 -7.60 -16.85
N HIS A 87 5.45 -7.38 -15.59
CA HIS A 87 6.87 -7.41 -15.17
C HIS A 87 7.39 -8.81 -14.84
N ARG A 88 6.50 -9.79 -14.68
CA ARG A 88 6.87 -11.12 -14.17
C ARG A 88 7.94 -11.81 -15.00
N ALA A 89 7.80 -11.78 -16.33
CA ALA A 89 8.74 -12.45 -17.23
C ALA A 89 10.15 -11.82 -17.16
N ALA A 90 10.24 -10.50 -17.05
CA ALA A 90 11.49 -9.77 -16.97
C ALA A 90 12.21 -9.97 -15.63
N LEU A 91 11.46 -10.09 -14.52
CA LEU A 91 12.02 -10.16 -13.17
C LEU A 91 12.24 -11.57 -12.65
N ARG A 92 11.49 -12.58 -13.14
CA ARG A 92 11.61 -13.95 -12.65
C ARG A 92 13.05 -14.50 -12.70
N PRO A 93 13.87 -14.25 -13.74
CA PRO A 93 15.25 -14.74 -13.77
C PRO A 93 16.18 -14.11 -12.71
N LEU A 94 15.80 -12.98 -12.12
CA LEU A 94 16.63 -12.20 -11.19
C LEU A 94 16.33 -12.46 -9.72
N VAL A 95 15.22 -13.14 -9.44
CA VAL A 95 14.74 -13.37 -8.08
C VAL A 95 14.40 -14.83 -7.89
N GLU A 96 14.52 -15.33 -6.67
CA GLU A 96 14.01 -16.63 -6.25
C GLU A 96 12.81 -16.45 -5.30
N GLY A 97 12.04 -17.52 -5.07
CA GLY A 97 10.89 -17.50 -4.17
C GLY A 97 9.52 -17.27 -4.84
N ALA A 98 8.47 -17.24 -4.02
CA ALA A 98 7.10 -17.20 -4.49
C ALA A 98 6.73 -15.84 -5.08
N LEU A 99 6.23 -15.84 -6.32
CA LEU A 99 5.56 -14.70 -6.94
C LEU A 99 4.08 -15.05 -7.06
N GLY A 100 3.32 -14.86 -5.98
CA GLY A 100 1.88 -15.09 -5.96
C GLY A 100 1.15 -14.24 -7.00
N ALA A 101 -0.03 -14.68 -7.41
CA ALA A 101 -0.93 -13.91 -8.26
C ALA A 101 -2.14 -13.47 -7.42
N TYR A 102 -2.54 -12.22 -7.58
CA TYR A 102 -3.74 -11.66 -6.98
C TYR A 102 -4.33 -10.63 -7.93
N LEU A 103 -5.63 -10.37 -7.77
CA LEU A 103 -6.29 -9.26 -8.45
C LEU A 103 -6.13 -8.02 -7.60
N ARG A 104 -5.68 -6.93 -8.24
CA ARG A 104 -5.74 -5.60 -7.64
C ARG A 104 -7.01 -4.93 -8.13
N LEU A 105 -7.87 -4.59 -7.18
CA LEU A 105 -9.18 -4.00 -7.45
C LEU A 105 -9.14 -2.52 -7.10
N ALA A 106 -9.85 -1.73 -7.88
CA ALA A 106 -10.17 -0.33 -7.57
C ALA A 106 -11.68 -0.16 -7.72
N VAL A 107 -12.24 0.75 -6.94
CA VAL A 107 -13.66 1.11 -6.98
C VAL A 107 -13.71 2.60 -7.29
N ALA A 108 -14.42 2.99 -8.34
CA ALA A 108 -14.61 4.40 -8.63
C ALA A 108 -15.54 5.04 -7.59
N PRO A 109 -15.39 6.33 -7.25
CA PRO A 109 -16.30 7.01 -6.33
C PRO A 109 -17.78 6.92 -6.73
N THR A 110 -18.06 6.88 -8.03
CA THR A 110 -19.42 6.73 -8.59
C THR A 110 -20.00 5.33 -8.43
N GLU A 111 -19.18 4.34 -8.08
CA GLU A 111 -19.57 2.93 -7.88
C GLU A 111 -19.71 2.59 -6.39
N LEU A 112 -19.33 3.50 -5.48
CA LEU A 112 -19.51 3.32 -4.04
C LEU A 112 -20.99 3.46 -3.68
N ALA A 113 -21.63 2.32 -3.39
CA ALA A 113 -22.89 2.27 -2.67
C ALA A 113 -22.59 1.92 -1.21
N LEU A 114 -22.94 2.81 -0.28
CA LEU A 114 -22.87 2.49 1.15
C LEU A 114 -24.05 1.57 1.49
N PRO A 115 -23.79 0.31 1.91
CA PRO A 115 -24.88 -0.57 2.33
C PRO A 115 -25.48 -0.05 3.64
N GLU A 116 -26.78 -0.28 3.83
CA GLU A 116 -27.38 -0.14 5.15
C GLU A 116 -26.74 -1.16 6.11
N ALA A 117 -26.40 -0.71 7.31
CA ALA A 117 -25.92 -1.62 8.34
C ALA A 117 -27.02 -2.64 8.70
N PRO A 118 -26.68 -3.92 8.93
CA PRO A 118 -27.65 -4.90 9.40
C PRO A 118 -28.36 -4.43 10.68
N ALA A 119 -29.60 -4.88 10.90
CA ALA A 119 -30.35 -4.55 12.10
C ALA A 119 -29.57 -4.91 13.38
N GLY A 120 -29.48 -3.97 14.31
CA GLY A 120 -28.72 -4.14 15.56
C GLY A 120 -27.21 -3.90 15.44
N ILE A 121 -26.71 -3.52 14.25
CA ILE A 121 -25.33 -3.12 14.03
C ILE A 121 -25.23 -1.60 13.94
N GLN A 122 -24.31 -1.01 14.67
CA GLN A 122 -23.98 0.41 14.61
C GLN A 122 -22.62 0.62 13.97
N ALA A 123 -22.56 1.45 12.92
CA ALA A 123 -21.32 1.88 12.31
C ALA A 123 -20.91 3.25 12.88
N ARG A 124 -19.67 3.36 13.37
CA ARG A 124 -19.08 4.65 13.78
C ARG A 124 -17.57 4.66 13.56
N LEU A 125 -17.01 5.85 13.40
CA LEU A 125 -15.56 6.00 13.42
C LEU A 125 -15.02 5.53 14.77
N LEU A 126 -13.88 4.86 14.73
CA LEU A 126 -13.16 4.50 15.94
C LEU A 126 -12.48 5.75 16.51
N GLU A 127 -12.53 5.87 17.82
CA GLU A 127 -11.83 6.90 18.57
C GLU A 127 -10.67 6.30 19.36
N ALA A 128 -9.83 7.14 19.96
CA ALA A 128 -8.69 6.68 20.75
C ALA A 128 -9.11 5.73 21.90
N SER A 129 -10.30 5.90 22.46
CA SER A 129 -10.86 5.02 23.50
C SER A 129 -11.23 3.63 22.99
N ASP A 130 -11.42 3.46 21.68
CA ASP A 130 -11.81 2.19 21.06
C ASP A 130 -10.60 1.33 20.65
N VAL A 131 -9.38 1.87 20.72
CA VAL A 131 -8.14 1.18 20.36
C VAL A 131 -8.00 -0.19 21.04
N PRO A 132 -8.24 -0.35 22.37
CA PRO A 132 -8.15 -1.66 23.00
C PRO A 132 -9.13 -2.70 22.43
N ALA A 133 -10.33 -2.27 22.03
CA ALA A 133 -11.31 -3.16 21.41
C ALA A 133 -10.86 -3.59 20.00
N ALA A 134 -10.31 -2.66 19.22
CA ALA A 134 -9.76 -2.96 17.89
C ALA A 134 -8.56 -3.91 17.98
N GLU A 135 -7.64 -3.68 18.92
CA GLU A 135 -6.51 -4.57 19.17
C GLU A 135 -6.95 -5.98 19.54
N ALA A 136 -7.96 -6.11 20.44
CA ALA A 136 -8.52 -7.39 20.81
C ALA A 136 -9.14 -8.13 19.62
N LEU A 137 -9.95 -7.44 18.81
CA LEU A 137 -10.56 -7.98 17.58
C LEU A 137 -9.49 -8.49 16.61
N TYR A 138 -8.49 -7.66 16.31
CA TYR A 138 -7.43 -8.00 15.36
C TYR A 138 -6.53 -9.12 15.87
N ALA A 139 -6.20 -9.15 17.16
CA ALA A 139 -5.41 -10.22 17.77
C ALA A 139 -6.14 -11.58 17.72
N ALA A 140 -7.45 -11.59 17.93
CA ALA A 140 -8.25 -12.81 17.93
C ALA A 140 -8.47 -13.39 16.52
N HIS A 141 -8.68 -12.54 15.51
CA HIS A 141 -9.17 -12.99 14.20
C HIS A 141 -8.15 -12.81 13.05
N TYR A 142 -7.14 -11.97 13.23
CA TYR A 142 -6.17 -11.62 12.18
C TYR A 142 -4.74 -11.62 12.74
N PRO A 143 -4.21 -12.76 13.23
CA PRO A 143 -2.86 -12.81 13.79
C PRO A 143 -1.82 -12.35 12.76
N GLY A 144 -0.92 -11.47 13.18
CA GLY A 144 0.10 -10.87 12.30
C GLY A 144 -0.39 -9.71 11.43
N ASN A 145 -1.59 -9.19 11.68
CA ASN A 145 -2.05 -7.93 11.10
C ASN A 145 -1.13 -6.75 11.47
N TRP A 146 -1.24 -5.67 10.70
CA TRP A 146 -0.55 -4.40 10.95
C TRP A 146 -1.54 -3.31 11.34
N PHE A 147 -2.28 -3.53 12.42
CA PHE A 147 -3.11 -2.47 13.01
C PHE A 147 -2.22 -1.37 13.58
N ASP A 148 -2.51 -0.12 13.21
CA ASP A 148 -1.80 1.07 13.67
C ASP A 148 -2.77 2.00 14.39
N ALA A 149 -2.66 2.09 15.71
CA ALA A 149 -3.49 2.95 16.54
C ALA A 149 -3.40 4.43 16.15
N GLN A 150 -2.30 4.88 15.53
CA GLN A 150 -2.17 6.25 15.04
C GLN A 150 -3.20 6.54 13.93
N ARG A 151 -3.54 5.55 13.10
CA ARG A 151 -4.53 5.72 12.02
C ARG A 151 -5.96 5.92 12.56
N VAL A 152 -6.24 5.43 13.78
CA VAL A 152 -7.51 5.69 14.46
C VAL A 152 -7.61 7.17 14.80
N ALA A 153 -6.53 7.77 15.33
CA ALA A 153 -6.50 9.21 15.64
C ALA A 153 -6.63 10.10 14.40
N GLU A 154 -6.24 9.59 13.23
CA GLU A 154 -6.39 10.28 11.93
C GLU A 154 -7.80 10.08 11.31
N GLY A 155 -8.74 9.45 12.02
CA GLY A 155 -10.12 9.28 11.57
C GLY A 155 -10.28 8.27 10.42
N CYS A 156 -9.29 7.41 10.20
CA CYS A 156 -9.22 6.51 9.05
C CYS A 156 -9.79 5.10 9.33
N TYR A 157 -10.45 4.90 10.47
CA TYR A 157 -10.99 3.61 10.90
C TYR A 157 -12.48 3.69 11.23
N LEU A 158 -13.25 2.75 10.70
CA LEU A 158 -14.66 2.53 11.00
C LEU A 158 -14.81 1.20 11.76
N GLY A 159 -15.58 1.22 12.85
CA GLY A 159 -15.99 0.04 13.60
C GLY A 159 -17.47 -0.27 13.39
N LEU A 160 -17.79 -1.57 13.34
CA LEU A 160 -19.16 -2.09 13.42
C LEU A 160 -19.38 -2.72 14.79
N TRP A 161 -20.42 -2.27 15.48
CA TRP A 161 -20.71 -2.61 16.86
C TRP A 161 -22.04 -3.35 17.00
N GLN A 162 -22.06 -4.40 17.80
CA GLN A 162 -23.29 -5.06 18.26
C GLN A 162 -23.42 -4.84 19.78
N GLY A 163 -24.25 -3.86 20.18
CA GLY A 163 -24.24 -3.38 21.55
C GLY A 163 -22.90 -2.72 21.89
N GLU A 164 -22.21 -3.20 22.92
CA GLU A 164 -20.88 -2.72 23.34
C GLU A 164 -19.72 -3.51 22.71
N GLU A 165 -20.01 -4.55 21.92
CA GLU A 165 -19.00 -5.41 21.31
C GLU A 165 -18.62 -4.91 19.91
N LEU A 166 -17.32 -4.73 19.67
CA LEU A 166 -16.78 -4.45 18.34
C LEU A 166 -16.68 -5.76 17.54
N VAL A 167 -17.54 -5.93 16.55
CA VAL A 167 -17.64 -7.18 15.77
C VAL A 167 -16.92 -7.11 14.42
N ALA A 168 -16.64 -5.91 13.92
CA ALA A 168 -15.78 -5.71 12.75
C ALA A 168 -15.10 -4.33 12.80
N ALA A 169 -13.93 -4.23 12.18
CA ALA A 169 -13.24 -2.96 11.97
C ALA A 169 -12.61 -2.95 10.57
N GLY A 170 -12.66 -1.78 9.92
CA GLY A 170 -12.01 -1.53 8.65
C GLY A 170 -11.31 -0.19 8.67
N GLY A 171 -10.10 -0.13 8.16
CA GLY A 171 -9.33 1.10 8.09
C GLY A 171 -8.51 1.21 6.82
N THR A 172 -8.01 2.41 6.56
CA THR A 172 -7.23 2.72 5.36
C THR A 172 -5.74 2.78 5.69
N HIS A 173 -4.93 2.14 4.86
CA HIS A 173 -3.48 2.05 5.07
C HIS A 173 -2.73 3.33 4.65
N VAL A 174 -3.16 3.95 3.55
CA VAL A 174 -2.56 5.17 2.98
C VAL A 174 -3.69 6.14 2.64
N VAL A 175 -3.58 7.38 3.11
CA VAL A 175 -4.46 8.48 2.75
C VAL A 175 -3.59 9.67 2.38
N SER A 176 -3.80 10.24 1.20
CA SER A 176 -3.15 11.47 0.75
C SER A 176 -4.17 12.42 0.15
N SER A 177 -4.38 13.54 0.83
CA SER A 177 -5.21 14.62 0.29
C SER A 177 -4.56 15.28 -0.92
N GLN A 178 -3.23 15.36 -0.96
CA GLN A 178 -2.47 16.00 -2.03
C GLN A 178 -2.59 15.21 -3.33
N TYR A 179 -2.35 13.89 -3.28
CA TYR A 179 -2.40 13.03 -4.46
C TYR A 179 -3.77 12.37 -4.67
N ARG A 180 -4.76 12.68 -3.83
CA ARG A 180 -6.15 12.19 -3.90
C ARG A 180 -6.23 10.65 -3.85
N ILE A 181 -5.48 10.07 -2.92
CA ILE A 181 -5.45 8.63 -2.60
C ILE A 181 -6.10 8.39 -1.25
#